data_AF-A0A944FWE1-F1
#
_entry.id   AF-A0A944FWE1-F1
#
_cell.length_a   1.000
_cell.length_b   1.000
_cell.length_c   1.000
_cell.angle_alpha   90.00
_cell.angle_beta   90.00
_cell.angle_gamma   90.00
#
_symmetry.space_group_name_H-M   'P 1'
#
loop_
_entity.id
_entity.type
_entity.pdbx_description
1 polymer ?
#
loop_
_entity_poly.entity_id
_entity_poly.type
_entity_poly.pdbx_seq_one_letter_code
_entity_poly.pdbx_strand_id
1 'polypeptide(L)'
;MRGTLGQAFEFAGAVYTGLIIGLIYDGFRLLRMPFPNKPVTIILDSAFYIVAGAVFGYSLFVLNGGTLRLYIIAGALLGVAWEQFGVSLTFRRMISHFLRKTAKK
;
A
#
# COMPACT_ATOMS: atom_id res chain seq x y z
N MET A 1 -2.48 1.64 -32.68
CA MET A 1 -1.07 1.57 -32.25
C MET A 1 -0.98 2.17 -30.84
N ARG A 2 -0.76 1.36 -29.79
CA ARG A 2 -0.43 1.91 -28.46
C ARG A 2 1.05 2.30 -28.49
N GLY A 3 1.34 3.59 -28.59
CA GLY A 3 2.70 4.12 -28.54
C GLY A 3 3.33 3.98 -27.14
N THR A 4 4.61 4.29 -27.02
CA THR A 4 5.36 4.36 -25.74
C THR A 4 4.65 5.20 -24.68
N LEU A 5 3.92 6.24 -25.10
CA LEU A 5 3.09 7.07 -24.21
C LEU A 5 2.00 6.27 -23.49
N GLY A 6 1.33 5.33 -24.17
CA GLY A 6 0.29 4.50 -23.55
C GLY A 6 0.86 3.58 -22.46
N GLN A 7 2.02 2.98 -22.72
CA GLN A 7 2.71 2.14 -21.73
C GLN A 7 3.18 2.96 -20.52
N ALA A 8 3.61 4.20 -20.74
CA ALA A 8 3.99 5.10 -19.65
C ALA A 8 2.79 5.47 -18.76
N PHE A 9 1.61 5.73 -19.32
CA PHE A 9 0.39 5.99 -18.55
C PHE A 9 -0.07 4.76 -17.76
N GLU A 10 -0.02 3.57 -18.37
CA GLU A 10 -0.33 2.32 -17.70
C GLU A 10 0.61 2.07 -16.51
N PHE A 11 1.90 2.35 -16.67
CA PHE A 11 2.89 2.24 -15.60
C PHE A 11 2.66 3.29 -14.49
N ALA A 12 2.42 4.54 -14.84
CA ALA A 12 2.13 5.60 -13.86
C ALA A 12 0.85 5.29 -13.06
N GLY A 13 -0.19 4.79 -13.73
CA GLY A 13 -1.41 4.31 -13.07
C GLY A 13 -1.15 3.14 -12.12
N ALA A 14 -0.25 2.23 -12.48
CA ALA A 14 0.16 1.14 -11.62
C ALA A 14 0.90 1.64 -10.36
N VAL A 15 1.80 2.61 -10.51
CA VAL A 15 2.48 3.27 -9.38
C VAL A 15 1.46 3.94 -8.45
N TYR A 16 0.50 4.68 -9.01
CA TYR A 16 -0.56 5.32 -8.24
C TYR A 16 -1.44 4.30 -7.49
N THR A 17 -1.74 3.18 -8.13
CA THR A 17 -2.45 2.06 -7.49
C THR A 17 -1.66 1.50 -6.32
N GLY A 18 -0.34 1.34 -6.46
CA GLY A 18 0.55 0.94 -5.38
C GLY A 18 0.51 1.91 -4.19
N LEU A 19 0.51 3.22 -4.46
CA LEU A 19 0.37 4.24 -3.40
C LEU A 19 -0.96 4.13 -2.65
N ILE A 20 -2.07 3.91 -3.36
CA ILE A 20 -3.40 3.70 -2.74
C ILE A 20 -3.39 2.45 -1.86
N ILE A 21 -2.82 1.34 -2.34
CA ILE A 21 -2.72 0.10 -1.56
C ILE A 21 -1.88 0.31 -0.30
N GLY A 22 -0.76 1.04 -0.39
CA GLY A 22 0.05 1.43 0.77
C GLY A 22 -0.75 2.25 1.80
N LEU A 23 -1.50 3.25 1.34
CA LEU A 23 -2.34 4.06 2.23
C LEU A 23 -3.44 3.24 2.92
N ILE A 24 -4.06 2.29 2.19
CA ILE A 24 -5.02 1.35 2.78
C ILE A 24 -4.33 0.47 3.83
N TYR A 25 -3.12 -0.03 3.55
CA TYR A 25 -2.34 -0.83 4.50
C TYR A 25 -2.11 -0.06 5.81
N ASP A 26 -1.76 1.22 5.72
CA ASP A 26 -1.57 2.09 6.87
C ASP A 26 -2.85 2.27 7.71
N GLY A 27 -4.00 2.43 7.05
CA GLY A 27 -5.30 2.47 7.72
C GLY A 27 -5.60 1.18 8.50
N PHE A 28 -5.36 0.02 7.88
CA PHE A 28 -5.51 -1.29 8.53
C PHE A 28 -4.49 -1.50 9.66
N ARG A 29 -3.26 -1.00 9.49
CA ARG A 29 -2.21 -1.06 10.51
C ARG A 29 -2.57 -0.25 11.76
N LEU A 30 -3.12 0.96 11.60
CA LEU A 30 -3.62 1.78 12.71
C LEU A 30 -4.78 1.11 13.42
N LEU A 31 -5.70 0.50 12.68
CA LEU A 31 -6.83 -0.25 13.23
C LEU A 31 -6.38 -1.50 14.01
N ARG A 32 -5.27 -2.13 13.63
CA ARG A 32 -4.67 -3.28 14.34
C ARG A 32 -3.97 -2.90 15.64
N MET A 33 -3.43 -1.68 15.73
CA MET A 33 -2.60 -1.24 16.86
C MET A 33 -3.26 -1.43 18.25
N PRO A 34 -4.55 -1.13 18.47
CA PRO A 34 -5.20 -1.33 19.77
C PRO A 34 -5.65 -2.79 20.04
N PHE A 35 -5.66 -3.68 19.04
CA PHE A 35 -6.18 -5.05 19.16
C PHE A 35 -5.07 -6.09 18.93
N PRO A 36 -4.26 -6.43 19.96
CA PRO A 36 -3.19 -7.43 19.83
C PRO A 36 -3.69 -8.88 19.72
N ASN A 37 -5.01 -9.10 19.70
CA ASN A 37 -5.61 -10.43 19.65
C ASN A 37 -5.30 -11.14 18.32
N LYS A 38 -4.69 -12.33 18.40
CA LYS A 38 -4.37 -13.19 17.23
C LYS A 38 -5.53 -13.35 16.23
N PRO A 39 -6.78 -13.67 16.65
CA PRO A 39 -7.87 -13.83 15.68
C PRO A 39 -8.24 -12.52 14.97
N VAL A 40 -8.25 -11.39 15.69
CA VAL A 40 -8.56 -10.07 15.11
C VAL A 40 -7.51 -9.68 14.07
N THR A 41 -6.24 -9.91 14.38
CA THR A 41 -5.12 -9.74 13.46
C THR A 41 -5.30 -10.54 12.16
N ILE A 42 -5.65 -11.83 12.27
CA ILE A 42 -5.84 -12.70 11.09
C ILE A 42 -7.00 -12.20 10.23
N ILE A 43 -8.11 -11.79 10.86
CA ILE A 43 -9.27 -11.24 10.15
C ILE A 43 -8.91 -9.95 9.42
N LEU A 44 -8.20 -9.04 10.10
CA LEU A 44 -7.80 -7.75 9.53
C LEU A 44 -6.81 -7.92 8.38
N ASP A 45 -5.82 -8.80 8.53
CA ASP A 45 -4.84 -9.11 7.49
C ASP A 45 -5.54 -9.76 6.28
N SER A 46 -6.48 -10.68 6.51
CA SER A 46 -7.27 -11.31 5.45
C SER A 46 -8.13 -10.29 4.71
N ALA A 47 -8.82 -9.42 5.44
CA ALA A 47 -9.62 -8.34 4.87
C ALA A 47 -8.76 -7.37 4.04
N PHE A 48 -7.57 -7.02 4.54
CA PHE A 48 -6.61 -6.19 3.80
C PHE A 48 -6.22 -6.84 2.47
N TYR A 49 -5.82 -8.11 2.47
CA TYR A 49 -5.40 -8.79 1.23
C TYR A 49 -6.54 -8.91 0.22
N ILE A 50 -7.79 -9.12 0.66
CA ILE A 50 -8.96 -9.12 -0.22
C ILE A 50 -9.15 -7.74 -0.86
N VAL A 51 -9.10 -6.67 -0.06
CA VAL A 51 -9.25 -5.29 -0.56
C VAL A 51 -8.09 -4.93 -1.50
N ALA A 52 -6.85 -5.24 -1.13
CA ALA A 52 -5.68 -4.97 -1.95
C ALA A 52 -5.75 -5.72 -3.29
N GLY A 53 -6.16 -6.99 -3.27
CA GLY A 53 -6.37 -7.80 -4.47
C GLY A 53 -7.48 -7.24 -5.37
N ALA A 54 -8.59 -6.80 -4.78
CA ALA A 54 -9.70 -6.18 -5.52
C ALA A 54 -9.29 -4.85 -6.16
N VAL A 55 -8.59 -3.97 -5.42
CA VAL A 55 -8.08 -2.69 -5.92
C VAL A 55 -7.06 -2.90 -7.04
N PHE A 56 -6.13 -3.85 -6.87
CA PHE A 56 -5.15 -4.18 -7.89
C PHE A 56 -5.82 -4.77 -9.15
N GLY A 57 -6.75 -5.71 -8.99
CA GLY A 57 -7.48 -6.33 -10.09
C GLY A 57 -8.36 -5.32 -10.85
N TYR A 58 -9.05 -4.44 -10.15
CA TYR A 58 -9.82 -3.36 -10.76
C TYR A 58 -8.93 -2.39 -11.54
N SER A 59 -7.79 -1.99 -10.96
CA SER A 59 -6.81 -1.15 -11.64
C SER A 59 -6.27 -1.81 -12.92
N LEU A 60 -5.99 -3.12 -12.87
CA LEU A 60 -5.56 -3.87 -14.04
C LEU A 60 -6.61 -3.87 -15.16
N PHE A 61 -7.89 -4.01 -14.78
CA PHE A 61 -9.01 -3.94 -15.71
C PHE A 61 -9.11 -2.57 -16.37
N VAL A 62 -9.04 -1.49 -15.59
CA VAL A 62 -9.17 -0.11 -16.07
C VAL A 62 -7.97 0.31 -16.93
N LEU A 63 -6.74 0.00 -16.51
CA LEU A 63 -5.52 0.47 -17.19
C LEU A 63 -5.18 -0.36 -18.43
N ASN A 64 -5.41 -1.67 -18.39
CA ASN A 64 -4.92 -2.59 -19.41
C ASN A 64 -5.98 -3.51 -20.01
N GLY A 65 -7.25 -3.36 -19.64
CA GLY A 65 -8.31 -4.29 -20.05
C GLY A 65 -8.15 -5.66 -19.39
N GLY A 66 -7.46 -5.75 -18.26
CA GLY A 66 -7.29 -6.98 -17.48
C GLY A 66 -6.10 -7.85 -17.86
N THR A 67 -5.25 -7.42 -18.81
CA THR A 67 -4.03 -8.19 -19.13
C THR A 67 -2.97 -8.00 -18.07
N LEU A 68 -2.57 -9.09 -17.39
CA LEU A 68 -1.50 -9.07 -16.40
C LEU A 68 -0.14 -8.89 -17.09
N ARG A 69 0.56 -7.80 -16.78
CA ARG A 69 1.89 -7.49 -17.33
C ARG A 69 2.88 -7.18 -16.21
N LEU A 70 4.11 -7.67 -16.37
CA LEU A 70 5.16 -7.58 -15.34
C LEU A 70 5.48 -6.13 -14.93
N TYR A 71 5.48 -5.18 -15.87
CA TYR A 71 5.78 -3.77 -15.55
C TYR A 71 4.69 -3.11 -14.69
N ILE A 72 3.44 -3.57 -14.77
CA ILE A 72 2.32 -3.09 -13.92
C ILE A 72 2.52 -3.59 -12.50
N ILE A 73 2.90 -4.87 -12.36
CA ILE A 73 3.25 -5.45 -11.05
C ILE A 73 4.44 -4.69 -10.45
N ALA A 74 5.48 -4.44 -11.23
CA ALA A 74 6.63 -3.66 -10.80
C ALA A 74 6.24 -2.24 -10.38
N GLY A 75 5.38 -1.55 -11.15
CA GLY A 75 4.87 -0.23 -10.81
C GLY A 75 4.10 -0.22 -9.49
N ALA A 76 3.19 -1.17 -9.27
CA ALA A 76 2.47 -1.30 -8.01
C ALA A 76 3.39 -1.60 -6.82
N LEU A 77 4.38 -2.48 -6.98
CA LEU A 77 5.38 -2.74 -5.94
C LEU A 77 6.22 -1.50 -5.63
N LEU A 78 6.60 -0.72 -6.65
CA LEU A 78 7.32 0.54 -6.46
C LEU A 78 6.46 1.57 -5.71
N GLY A 79 5.17 1.69 -6.04
CA GLY A 79 4.24 2.57 -5.33
C GLY A 79 4.09 2.19 -3.85
N VAL A 80 3.89 0.90 -3.55
CA VAL A 80 3.82 0.41 -2.16
C VAL A 80 5.15 0.65 -1.43
N ALA A 81 6.28 0.35 -2.06
CA ALA A 81 7.59 0.60 -1.47
C ALA A 81 7.80 2.09 -1.16
N TRP A 82 7.44 2.97 -2.11
CA TRP A 82 7.54 4.41 -1.94
C TRP A 82 6.74 4.90 -0.72
N GLU A 83 5.49 4.44 -0.61
CA GLU A 83 4.62 4.75 0.51
C GLU A 83 5.23 4.27 1.83
N GLN A 84 5.70 3.02 1.88
CA GLN A 84 6.32 2.46 3.09
C GLN A 84 7.62 3.16 3.47
N PHE A 85 8.47 3.57 2.52
CA PHE A 85 9.68 4.34 2.78
C PHE A 85 9.35 5.76 3.25
N GLY A 86 8.30 6.39 2.70
CA GLY A 86 7.82 7.70 3.13
C GLY A 86 7.26 7.69 4.55
N VAL A 87 6.41 6.71 4.89
CA VAL A 87 5.79 6.57 6.21
C VAL A 87 6.78 6.04 7.25
N SER A 88 7.75 5.21 6.88
CA SER A 88 8.86 4.77 7.72
C SER A 88 9.55 5.94 8.45
N LEU A 89 9.69 7.09 7.77
CA LEU A 89 10.25 8.31 8.37
C LEU A 89 9.30 8.96 9.40
N THR A 90 8.00 8.96 9.14
CA THR A 90 6.97 9.53 10.02
C THR A 90 6.74 8.66 11.27
N PHE A 91 6.67 7.34 11.10
CA PHE A 91 6.46 6.39 12.19
C PHE A 91 7.67 6.34 13.15
N ARG A 92 8.91 6.38 12.63
CA ARG A 92 10.13 6.53 13.45
C ARG A 92 10.11 7.81 14.29
N ARG A 93 9.65 8.94 13.71
CA ARG A 93 9.52 10.22 14.44
C ARG A 93 8.46 10.14 15.54
N MET A 94 7.29 9.56 15.28
CA MET A 94 6.20 9.47 16.27
C MET A 94 6.58 8.59 17.46
N ILE A 95 7.24 7.44 17.21
CA ILE A 95 7.78 6.57 18.28
C ILE A 95 8.84 7.28 19.11
N SER A 96 9.76 8.02 18.48
CA SER A 96 10.80 8.76 19.21
C SER A 96 10.22 9.84 20.12
N HIS A 97 9.11 10.48 19.71
CA HIS A 97 8.40 11.45 20.55
C HIS A 97 7.70 10.80 21.75
N PHE A 98 7.06 9.64 21.57
CA PHE A 98 6.43 8.91 22.68
C PHE A 98 7.44 8.31 23.67
N LEU A 99 8.54 7.76 23.16
CA LEU A 99 9.63 7.22 24.00
C LEU A 99 10.30 8.33 24.83
N ARG A 100 10.57 9.50 24.24
CA ARG A 100 11.13 10.65 24.96
C ARG A 100 10.18 11.21 26.03
N LYS A 101 8.85 11.08 25.83
CA LYS A 101 7.85 11.54 26.80
C LYS A 101 7.71 10.61 28.01
N THR A 102 8.06 9.33 27.84
CA THR A 102 8.00 8.32 28.90
C THR A 102 9.31 8.23 29.69
N ALA A 103 10.46 8.49 29.05
CA ALA A 103 11.77 8.50 29.72
C ALA A 103 12.05 9.75 30.59
N LYS A 104 11.12 10.70 30.65
CA LYS A 104 11.24 11.95 31.44
C LYS A 104 10.24 12.03 32.61
N LYS A 105 9.62 10.91 32.96
CA LYS A 105 8.69 10.77 34.09
C LYS A 105 9.27 9.75 35.06
#